data_AF-A0A832R2E0-F1
#
_entry.id   AF-A0A832R2E0-F1
#
_cell.length_a   1.000
_cell.length_b   1.000
_cell.length_c   1.000
_cell.angle_alpha   90.00
_cell.angle_beta   90.00
_cell.angle_gamma   90.00
#
_symmetry.space_group_name_H-M   'P 1'
#
loop_
_entity.id
_entity.type
_entity.pdbx_description
1 polymer ?
#
loop_
_entity_poly.entity_id
_entity_poly.type
_entity_poly.pdbx_seq_one_letter_code
_entity_poly.pdbx_strand_id
1 'polypeptide(L)'
;INSDVLVPSPDTLFQSKELHEQSSIMQNAYMKADNNSNEFLFKSINKTTTQKAINRHWVEWHRKFTIPFTCLIFFFIGAPLGSIVRKGGLGTPIVISVILFIIYYIVDNVGFKMTRDGVWEHWFGMWFSALVLLPIGVFLTYKAMNDSVILNVDTYTSFFKRLFFIREKRRYSLKSVVIDKPNYSEISSKLSDLTERLNSYIKDYSSISYKKYWTDSSSDEEIYTIKRDLEDILNQLSNSSNHDVLRKAEEYPIIIKNVRPFKTDSLLARLSMYIFPIGIILRALSIPFDLRIINDLKTTVRLNGELDALLQNKYATDALKTAQN
;
A
#
# COMPACT_ATOMS: atom_id res chain seq x y z
N ILE A 1 82.67 11.54 5.12
CA ILE A 1 82.14 11.40 3.74
C ILE A 1 81.87 12.82 3.28
N ASN A 2 82.67 13.33 2.34
CA ASN A 2 82.69 14.74 1.94
C ASN A 2 81.30 15.21 1.48
N SER A 3 80.78 16.27 2.11
CA SER A 3 79.46 16.86 1.87
C SER A 3 79.43 17.88 0.72
N ASP A 4 80.53 18.08 0.00
CA ASP A 4 80.69 19.17 -0.99
C ASP A 4 80.63 18.69 -2.46
N VAL A 5 80.10 17.50 -2.74
CA VAL A 5 79.86 17.09 -4.14
C VAL A 5 78.54 17.70 -4.62
N LEU A 6 78.64 18.85 -5.29
CA LEU A 6 77.52 19.45 -6.02
C LEU A 6 77.10 18.50 -7.14
N VAL A 7 76.03 17.73 -6.91
CA VAL A 7 75.39 16.93 -7.97
C VAL A 7 74.57 17.89 -8.81
N PRO A 8 74.95 18.13 -10.09
CA PRO A 8 74.20 19.03 -10.95
C PRO A 8 72.80 18.47 -11.21
N SER A 9 71.83 19.36 -11.43
CA SER A 9 70.46 18.94 -11.74
C SER A 9 70.42 18.16 -13.06
N PRO A 10 69.47 17.22 -13.22
CA PRO A 10 69.31 16.45 -14.46
C PRO A 10 69.16 17.33 -15.70
N ASP A 11 68.53 18.50 -15.55
CA ASP A 11 68.31 19.45 -16.65
C ASP A 11 69.61 20.13 -17.09
N THR A 12 70.48 20.52 -16.14
CA THR A 12 71.79 21.07 -16.44
C THR A 12 72.71 20.03 -17.08
N LEU A 13 72.65 18.78 -16.61
CA LEU A 13 73.37 17.65 -17.23
C LEU A 13 72.89 17.37 -18.65
N PHE A 14 71.57 17.43 -18.89
CA PHE A 14 70.99 17.22 -20.21
C PHE A 14 71.40 18.31 -21.20
N GLN A 15 71.34 19.58 -20.80
CA GLN A 15 71.75 20.72 -21.65
C GLN A 15 73.23 20.71 -22.02
N SER A 16 74.09 20.10 -21.19
CA SER A 16 75.53 19.98 -21.45
C SER A 16 75.89 18.96 -22.53
N LYS A 17 74.94 18.15 -23.01
CA LYS A 17 75.16 17.10 -24.02
C LYS A 17 75.06 17.63 -25.45
N GLU A 18 75.68 16.91 -26.39
CA GLU A 18 75.53 17.15 -27.84
C GLU A 18 74.08 16.99 -28.29
N LEU A 19 73.65 17.76 -29.31
CA LEU A 19 72.25 17.79 -29.78
C LEU A 19 71.70 16.41 -30.18
N HIS A 20 72.54 15.55 -30.76
CA HIS A 20 72.15 14.19 -31.11
C HIS A 20 71.87 13.31 -29.88
N GLU A 21 72.71 13.43 -28.84
CA GLU A 21 72.57 12.70 -27.58
C GLU A 21 71.34 13.19 -26.81
N GLN A 22 71.06 14.50 -26.82
CA GLN A 22 69.83 15.07 -26.26
C GLN A 22 68.56 14.48 -26.91
N SER A 23 68.54 14.39 -28.25
CA SER A 23 67.41 13.79 -28.98
C SER A 23 67.21 12.31 -28.63
N SER A 24 68.29 11.53 -28.57
CA SER A 24 68.24 10.11 -28.18
C SER A 24 67.75 9.91 -26.75
N ILE A 25 68.26 10.70 -25.79
CA ILE A 25 67.83 10.67 -24.39
C ILE A 25 66.34 11.00 -24.29
N MET A 26 65.87 12.04 -24.99
CA MET A 26 64.46 12.43 -24.97
C MET A 26 63.56 11.37 -25.61
N GLN A 27 63.97 10.75 -26.72
CA GLN A 27 63.22 9.65 -27.35
C GLN A 27 63.14 8.42 -26.44
N ASN A 28 64.23 8.05 -25.77
CA ASN A 28 64.24 6.96 -24.80
C ASN A 28 63.38 7.26 -23.58
N ALA A 29 63.44 8.50 -23.07
CA ALA A 29 62.59 8.95 -21.98
C ALA A 29 61.11 8.91 -22.37
N TYR A 30 60.77 9.38 -23.58
CA TYR A 30 59.41 9.33 -24.13
C TYR A 30 58.91 7.89 -24.26
N MET A 31 59.70 6.99 -24.89
CA MET A 31 59.34 5.58 -25.02
C MET A 31 59.17 4.91 -23.65
N LYS A 32 60.04 5.22 -22.68
CA LYS A 32 59.93 4.68 -21.32
C LYS A 32 58.69 5.21 -20.60
N ALA A 33 58.34 6.48 -20.77
CA ALA A 33 57.13 7.07 -20.22
C ALA A 33 55.87 6.46 -20.84
N ASP A 34 55.85 6.29 -22.17
CA ASP A 34 54.75 5.66 -22.90
C ASP A 34 54.57 4.19 -22.49
N ASN A 35 55.66 3.41 -22.44
CA ASN A 35 55.63 2.02 -21.98
C ASN A 35 55.13 1.90 -20.54
N ASN A 36 55.61 2.75 -19.63
CA ASN A 36 55.14 2.75 -18.24
C ASN A 36 53.64 3.10 -18.16
N SER A 37 53.18 4.10 -18.91
CA SER A 37 51.77 4.48 -18.98
C SER A 37 50.90 3.31 -19.44
N ASN A 38 51.33 2.64 -20.51
CA ASN A 38 50.66 1.44 -21.03
C ASN A 38 50.68 0.30 -19.99
N GLU A 39 51.80 0.06 -19.30
CA GLU A 39 51.88 -0.96 -18.24
C GLU A 39 50.91 -0.67 -17.09
N PHE A 40 50.82 0.57 -16.62
CA PHE A 40 49.88 0.96 -15.57
C PHE A 40 48.43 0.76 -16.00
N LEU A 41 48.10 1.11 -17.25
CA LEU A 41 46.79 0.85 -17.84
C LEU A 41 46.47 -0.65 -17.82
N PHE A 42 47.35 -1.51 -18.37
CA PHE A 42 47.14 -2.96 -18.36
C PHE A 42 47.02 -3.53 -16.94
N LYS A 43 47.85 -3.08 -16.01
CA LYS A 43 47.81 -3.53 -14.61
C LYS A 43 46.51 -3.13 -13.91
N SER A 44 45.97 -1.94 -14.20
CA SER A 44 44.68 -1.48 -13.67
C SER A 44 43.50 -2.31 -14.20
N ILE A 45 43.49 -2.63 -15.49
CA ILE A 45 42.47 -3.48 -16.11
C ILE A 45 42.53 -4.89 -15.54
N ASN A 46 43.73 -5.45 -15.39
CA ASN A 46 43.92 -6.78 -14.81
C ASN A 46 43.46 -6.81 -13.35
N LYS A 47 43.84 -5.82 -12.54
CA LYS A 47 43.42 -5.72 -11.13
C LYS A 47 41.90 -5.70 -10.98
N THR A 48 41.20 -4.88 -11.78
CA THR A 48 39.74 -4.80 -11.72
C THR A 48 39.05 -6.07 -12.19
N THR A 49 39.58 -6.72 -13.23
CA THR A 49 39.05 -7.99 -13.76
C THR A 49 39.24 -9.13 -12.76
N THR A 50 40.44 -9.26 -12.19
CA THR A 50 40.74 -10.24 -11.14
C THR A 50 39.86 -10.03 -9.92
N GLN A 51 39.67 -8.78 -9.47
CA GLN A 51 38.81 -8.49 -8.33
C GLN A 51 37.35 -8.87 -8.59
N LYS A 52 36.82 -8.60 -9.80
CA LYS A 52 35.47 -9.01 -10.19
C LYS A 52 35.33 -10.54 -10.21
N ALA A 53 36.34 -11.26 -10.69
CA ALA A 53 36.35 -12.72 -10.67
C ALA A 53 36.34 -13.27 -9.23
N ILE A 54 37.17 -12.72 -8.34
CA ILE A 54 37.19 -13.08 -6.91
C ILE A 54 35.82 -12.82 -6.27
N ASN A 55 35.23 -11.64 -6.48
CA ASN A 55 33.91 -11.32 -5.96
C ASN A 55 32.84 -12.29 -6.45
N ARG A 56 32.88 -12.66 -7.74
CA ARG A 56 31.96 -13.64 -8.30
C ARG A 56 32.10 -15.01 -7.64
N HIS A 57 33.33 -15.48 -7.41
CA HIS A 57 33.55 -16.77 -6.73
C HIS A 57 33.00 -16.79 -5.30
N TRP A 58 33.22 -15.72 -4.54
CA TRP A 58 32.67 -15.59 -3.19
C TRP A 58 31.14 -15.52 -3.17
N VAL A 59 30.56 -14.77 -4.10
CA VAL A 59 29.10 -14.70 -4.27
C VAL A 59 28.51 -16.08 -4.55
N GLU A 60 29.09 -16.83 -5.50
CA GLU A 60 28.61 -18.18 -5.82
C GLU A 60 28.80 -19.16 -4.65
N TRP A 61 29.87 -18.99 -3.87
CA TRP A 61 30.09 -19.79 -2.67
C TRP A 61 28.97 -19.58 -1.64
N HIS A 62 28.65 -18.33 -1.30
CA HIS A 62 27.55 -18.02 -0.39
C HIS A 62 26.19 -18.43 -0.96
N ARG A 63 25.95 -18.22 -2.26
CA ARG A 63 24.69 -18.56 -2.95
C ARG A 63 24.31 -20.02 -2.80
N LYS A 64 25.29 -20.94 -2.79
CA LYS A 64 25.05 -22.37 -2.56
C LYS A 64 24.44 -22.67 -1.19
N PHE A 65 24.73 -21.85 -0.17
CA PHE A 65 24.19 -22.00 1.18
C PHE A 65 22.91 -21.19 1.39
N THR A 66 22.83 -19.98 0.81
CA THR A 66 21.69 -19.09 1.03
C THR A 66 20.42 -19.59 0.34
N ILE A 67 20.52 -20.23 -0.84
CA ILE A 67 19.36 -20.81 -1.54
C ILE A 67 18.62 -21.85 -0.67
N PRO A 68 19.25 -22.94 -0.19
CA PRO A 68 18.56 -23.93 0.64
C PRO A 68 18.09 -23.35 1.97
N PHE A 69 18.84 -22.41 2.56
CA PHE A 69 18.41 -21.72 3.78
C PHE A 69 17.14 -20.89 3.56
N THR A 70 17.05 -20.20 2.43
CA THR A 70 15.86 -19.42 2.06
C THR A 70 14.66 -20.34 1.85
N CYS A 71 14.83 -21.54 1.29
CA CYS A 71 13.75 -22.53 1.21
C CYS A 71 13.19 -22.89 2.60
N LEU A 72 14.03 -23.02 3.63
CA LEU A 72 13.57 -23.24 5.00
C LEU A 72 12.78 -22.06 5.54
N ILE A 73 13.24 -20.83 5.29
CA ILE A 73 12.52 -19.62 5.69
C ILE A 73 11.15 -19.56 5.01
N PHE A 74 11.08 -19.85 3.70
CA PHE A 74 9.81 -19.90 2.98
C PHE A 74 8.87 -20.98 3.51
N PHE A 75 9.40 -22.12 3.96
CA PHE A 75 8.59 -23.14 4.63
C PHE A 75 7.97 -22.61 5.93
N PHE A 76 8.76 -21.92 6.77
CA PHE A 76 8.26 -21.30 8.00
C PHE A 76 7.29 -20.14 7.77
N ILE A 77 7.34 -19.49 6.61
CA ILE A 77 6.37 -18.47 6.20
C ILE A 77 5.10 -19.13 5.62
N GLY A 78 5.25 -20.18 4.80
CA GLY A 78 4.16 -20.85 4.12
C GLY A 78 3.24 -21.63 5.06
N ALA A 79 3.80 -22.33 6.06
CA ALA A 79 3.02 -23.07 7.05
C ALA A 79 2.02 -22.22 7.87
N PRO A 80 2.41 -21.07 8.46
CA PRO A 80 1.48 -20.18 9.14
C PRO A 80 0.52 -19.49 8.16
N LEU A 81 0.96 -19.07 6.97
CA LEU A 81 0.06 -18.44 6.00
C LEU A 81 -1.03 -19.41 5.51
N GLY A 82 -0.70 -20.69 5.30
CA GLY A 82 -1.65 -21.71 4.90
C GLY A 82 -2.69 -22.04 5.98
N SER A 83 -2.27 -22.06 7.25
CA SER A 83 -3.17 -22.33 8.39
C SER A 83 -4.02 -21.12 8.79
N ILE A 84 -3.46 -19.90 8.72
CA ILE A 84 -4.17 -18.64 9.05
C ILE A 84 -5.23 -18.29 8.00
N VAL A 85 -4.93 -18.41 6.70
CA VAL A 85 -5.80 -17.90 5.61
C VAL A 85 -6.87 -18.93 5.19
N ARG A 86 -7.28 -19.82 6.09
CA ARG A 86 -8.34 -20.83 5.87
C ARG A 86 -9.72 -20.24 5.52
N LYS A 87 -9.98 -18.97 5.84
CA LYS A 87 -11.28 -18.31 5.54
C LYS A 87 -11.42 -17.83 4.09
N GLY A 88 -10.35 -17.81 3.30
CA GLY A 88 -10.38 -17.50 1.87
C GLY A 88 -10.32 -18.77 1.01
N GLY A 89 -10.90 -18.75 -0.20
CA GLY A 89 -10.78 -19.87 -1.15
C GLY A 89 -9.31 -20.21 -1.47
N LEU A 90 -9.07 -21.41 -2.02
CA LEU A 90 -7.74 -22.02 -2.28
C LEU A 90 -6.71 -21.08 -2.94
N GLY A 91 -7.13 -20.06 -3.70
CA GLY A 91 -6.24 -19.13 -4.39
C GLY A 91 -5.61 -18.03 -3.53
N THR A 92 -6.23 -17.64 -2.42
CA THR A 92 -5.75 -16.50 -1.58
C THR A 92 -4.34 -16.72 -1.00
N PRO A 93 -4.02 -17.87 -0.36
CA PRO A 93 -2.66 -18.12 0.15
C PRO A 93 -1.63 -18.21 -0.97
N ILE A 94 -2.01 -18.66 -2.16
CA ILE A 94 -1.13 -18.76 -3.33
C ILE A 94 -0.70 -17.36 -3.78
N VAL A 95 -1.65 -16.43 -3.95
CA VAL A 95 -1.35 -15.05 -4.37
C VAL A 95 -0.44 -14.35 -3.36
N ILE A 96 -0.70 -14.50 -2.06
CA ILE A 96 0.14 -13.93 -1.01
C ILE A 96 1.56 -14.51 -1.07
N SER A 97 1.70 -15.81 -1.31
CA SER A 97 3.00 -16.48 -1.46
C SER A 97 3.79 -15.95 -2.66
N VAL A 98 3.12 -15.71 -3.79
CA VAL A 98 3.74 -15.12 -4.99
C VAL A 98 4.24 -13.70 -4.71
N ILE A 99 3.45 -12.86 -4.04
CA ILE A 99 3.86 -11.50 -3.68
C ILE A 99 5.09 -11.52 -2.77
N LEU A 100 5.11 -12.38 -1.74
CA LEU A 100 6.26 -12.54 -0.85
C LEU A 100 7.50 -13.05 -1.60
N PHE A 101 7.31 -13.96 -2.56
CA PHE A 101 8.40 -14.44 -3.42
C PHE A 101 8.98 -13.33 -4.30
N ILE A 102 8.14 -12.45 -4.85
CA ILE A 102 8.60 -11.28 -5.62
C ILE A 102 9.41 -10.32 -4.73
N ILE A 103 8.93 -10.03 -3.51
CA ILE A 103 9.65 -9.18 -2.56
C ILE A 103 11.02 -9.78 -2.24
N TYR A 104 11.07 -11.08 -1.91
CA TYR A 104 12.31 -11.81 -1.73
C TYR A 104 13.24 -11.65 -2.94
N TYR A 105 12.75 -11.90 -4.15
CA TYR A 105 13.54 -11.82 -5.36
C TYR A 105 14.14 -10.43 -5.56
N ILE A 106 13.38 -9.37 -5.30
CA ILE A 106 13.86 -7.99 -5.39
C ILE A 106 14.98 -7.75 -4.37
N VAL A 107 14.75 -8.11 -3.10
CA VAL A 107 15.72 -7.91 -2.02
C VAL A 107 17.01 -8.71 -2.27
N ASP A 108 16.88 -9.94 -2.74
CA ASP A 108 18.00 -10.81 -3.12
C ASP A 108 18.82 -10.23 -4.28
N ASN A 109 18.14 -9.72 -5.31
CA ASN A 109 18.82 -9.06 -6.43
C ASN A 109 19.54 -7.78 -6.00
N VAL A 110 18.99 -7.01 -5.07
CA VAL A 110 19.67 -5.84 -4.50
C VAL A 110 20.93 -6.27 -3.75
N GLY A 111 20.84 -7.27 -2.87
CA GLY A 111 22.00 -7.80 -2.14
C GLY A 111 23.08 -8.36 -3.06
N PHE A 112 22.68 -9.14 -4.07
CA PHE A 112 23.57 -9.66 -5.11
C PHE A 112 24.27 -8.54 -5.88
N LYS A 113 23.53 -7.52 -6.34
CA LYS A 113 24.09 -6.40 -7.10
C LYS A 113 25.10 -5.61 -6.25
N MET A 114 24.76 -5.28 -5.01
CA MET A 114 25.65 -4.54 -4.11
C MET A 114 26.94 -5.33 -3.80
N THR A 115 26.83 -6.65 -3.65
CA THR A 115 28.00 -7.52 -3.42
C THR A 115 28.87 -7.66 -4.66
N ARG A 116 28.25 -7.87 -5.83
CA ARG A 116 28.96 -8.02 -7.12
C ARG A 116 29.75 -6.75 -7.45
N ASP A 117 29.15 -5.60 -7.21
CA ASP A 117 29.76 -4.30 -7.48
C ASP A 117 30.79 -3.89 -6.39
N GLY A 118 30.96 -4.73 -5.34
CA GLY A 118 31.97 -4.55 -4.29
C GLY A 118 31.63 -3.46 -3.27
N VAL A 119 30.36 -3.03 -3.21
CA VAL A 119 29.87 -2.02 -2.25
C VAL A 119 29.63 -2.65 -0.88
N TRP A 120 29.12 -3.88 -0.87
CA TRP A 120 28.87 -4.65 0.35
C TRP A 120 29.78 -5.86 0.46
N GLU A 121 30.08 -6.24 1.70
CA GLU A 121 30.79 -7.48 2.02
C GLU A 121 30.00 -8.71 1.55
N HIS A 122 30.71 -9.75 1.08
CA HIS A 122 30.08 -10.91 0.44
C HIS A 122 29.13 -11.67 1.37
N TRP A 123 29.49 -11.80 2.65
CA TRP A 123 28.65 -12.47 3.63
C TRP A 123 27.38 -11.67 3.91
N PHE A 124 27.45 -10.33 3.98
CA PHE A 124 26.30 -9.52 4.33
C PHE A 124 25.32 -9.45 3.16
N GLY A 125 25.82 -9.12 1.97
CA GLY A 125 24.93 -8.90 0.83
C GLY A 125 24.27 -10.16 0.29
N MET A 126 24.92 -11.33 0.39
CA MET A 126 24.31 -12.60 -0.01
C MET A 126 23.31 -13.15 1.01
N TRP A 127 23.47 -12.81 2.30
CA TRP A 127 22.54 -13.22 3.36
C TRP A 127 21.47 -12.16 3.65
N PHE A 128 21.55 -10.99 3.02
CA PHE A 128 20.67 -9.85 3.26
C PHE A 128 19.19 -10.22 3.12
N SER A 129 18.84 -10.93 2.05
CA SER A 129 17.47 -11.40 1.83
C SER A 129 16.98 -12.29 2.97
N ALA A 130 17.80 -13.26 3.40
CA ALA A 130 17.50 -14.13 4.52
C ALA A 130 17.39 -13.37 5.87
N LEU A 131 18.27 -12.40 6.13
CA LEU A 131 18.24 -11.57 7.34
C LEU A 131 16.98 -10.71 7.44
N VAL A 132 16.41 -10.29 6.31
CA VAL A 132 15.15 -9.55 6.26
C VAL A 132 13.94 -10.48 6.41
N LEU A 133 13.95 -11.64 5.74
CA LEU A 133 12.82 -12.58 5.75
C LEU A 133 12.72 -13.40 7.03
N LEU A 134 13.84 -13.71 7.69
CA LEU A 134 13.85 -14.56 8.88
C LEU A 134 13.08 -13.95 10.06
N PRO A 135 13.26 -12.66 10.44
CA PRO A 135 12.44 -12.03 11.47
C PRO A 135 10.95 -12.03 11.12
N ILE A 136 10.62 -11.81 9.84
CA ILE A 136 9.24 -11.83 9.35
C ILE A 136 8.65 -13.23 9.47
N GLY A 137 9.40 -14.25 9.05
CA GLY A 137 9.00 -15.65 9.17
C GLY A 137 8.77 -16.05 10.61
N VAL A 138 9.74 -15.81 11.49
CA VAL A 138 9.62 -16.09 12.93
C VAL A 138 8.45 -15.35 13.57
N PHE A 139 8.27 -14.06 13.25
CA PHE A 139 7.16 -13.26 13.75
C PHE A 139 5.81 -13.83 13.30
N LEU A 140 5.67 -14.19 12.02
CA LEU A 140 4.45 -14.79 11.48
C LEU A 140 4.18 -16.16 12.09
N THR A 141 5.19 -17.01 12.24
CA THR A 141 5.05 -18.33 12.88
C THR A 141 4.63 -18.18 14.35
N TYR A 142 5.31 -17.34 15.13
CA TYR A 142 4.96 -17.07 16.52
C TYR A 142 3.53 -16.56 16.66
N LYS A 143 3.13 -15.64 15.78
CA LYS A 143 1.80 -15.05 15.80
C LYS A 143 0.69 -16.03 15.39
N ALA A 144 0.99 -16.94 14.46
CA ALA A 144 0.10 -18.03 14.05
C ALA A 144 -0.10 -19.05 15.17
N MET A 145 0.97 -19.36 15.92
CA MET A 145 0.91 -20.32 17.03
C MET A 145 0.11 -19.79 18.23
N ASN A 146 0.16 -18.49 18.48
CA ASN A 146 -0.50 -17.87 19.65
C ASN A 146 -1.93 -17.36 19.37
N ASP A 147 -2.58 -17.88 18.32
CA ASP A 147 -4.00 -17.65 17.96
C ASP A 147 -4.47 -16.19 18.05
N SER A 148 -3.58 -15.27 17.69
CA SER A 148 -3.81 -13.85 17.97
C SER A 148 -4.72 -13.22 16.90
N VAL A 149 -5.91 -12.81 17.36
CA VAL A 149 -7.02 -12.14 16.65
C VAL A 149 -6.60 -10.94 15.77
N ILE A 150 -5.39 -10.41 15.96
CA ILE A 150 -4.82 -9.27 15.22
C ILE A 150 -4.52 -9.62 13.75
N LEU A 151 -4.39 -10.89 13.37
CA LEU A 151 -4.30 -11.33 11.95
C LEU A 151 -5.63 -11.87 11.40
N ASN A 152 -6.76 -11.26 11.75
CA ASN A 152 -7.98 -11.50 10.98
C ASN A 152 -7.78 -10.99 9.55
N VAL A 153 -7.80 -11.90 8.58
CA VAL A 153 -7.89 -11.59 7.14
C VAL A 153 -9.05 -10.62 6.90
N ASP A 154 -10.11 -10.66 7.70
CA ASP A 154 -11.24 -9.70 7.66
C ASP A 154 -10.82 -8.26 8.01
N THR A 155 -9.87 -8.04 8.92
CA THR A 155 -9.34 -6.72 9.27
C THR A 155 -8.41 -6.17 8.19
N TYR A 156 -7.58 -7.03 7.58
CA TYR A 156 -6.70 -6.62 6.47
C TYR A 156 -7.49 -6.44 5.17
N THR A 157 -8.48 -7.29 4.88
CA THR A 157 -9.36 -7.11 3.71
C THR A 157 -10.25 -5.89 3.87
N SER A 158 -10.74 -5.56 5.06
CA SER A 158 -11.45 -4.28 5.26
C SER A 158 -10.52 -3.08 5.10
N PHE A 159 -9.27 -3.15 5.56
CA PHE A 159 -8.23 -2.13 5.27
C PHE A 159 -7.91 -2.02 3.78
N PHE A 160 -7.73 -3.14 3.07
CA PHE A 160 -7.44 -3.19 1.64
C PHE A 160 -8.64 -2.81 0.77
N LYS A 161 -9.88 -3.18 1.14
CA LYS A 161 -11.11 -2.70 0.49
C LYS A 161 -11.29 -1.20 0.68
N ARG A 162 -10.93 -0.67 1.86
CA ARG A 162 -10.88 0.76 2.14
C ARG A 162 -9.80 1.45 1.29
N LEU A 163 -8.67 0.79 1.04
CA LEU A 163 -7.58 1.31 0.22
C LEU A 163 -7.84 1.23 -1.30
N PHE A 164 -8.48 0.16 -1.77
CA PHE A 164 -8.73 -0.12 -3.20
C PHE A 164 -10.15 0.22 -3.67
N PHE A 165 -10.92 0.99 -2.90
CA PHE A 165 -12.25 1.50 -3.28
C PHE A 165 -13.30 0.42 -3.64
N ILE A 166 -13.10 -0.84 -3.21
CA ILE A 166 -14.01 -1.95 -3.52
C ILE A 166 -15.36 -1.69 -2.84
N ARG A 167 -16.47 -1.88 -3.58
CA ARG A 167 -17.84 -1.69 -3.08
C ARG A 167 -18.32 -2.94 -2.34
N GLU A 168 -18.69 -2.80 -1.07
CA GLU A 168 -19.38 -3.87 -0.35
C GLU A 168 -20.87 -3.86 -0.73
N LYS A 169 -21.39 -5.04 -1.12
CA LYS A 169 -22.82 -5.22 -1.43
C LYS A 169 -23.54 -5.75 -0.21
N ARG A 170 -24.72 -5.21 0.09
CA ARG A 170 -25.64 -5.77 1.09
C ARG A 170 -26.23 -7.08 0.57
N ARG A 171 -26.50 -8.02 1.47
CA ARG A 171 -27.23 -9.26 1.18
C ARG A 171 -28.21 -9.49 2.32
N TYR A 172 -29.49 -9.63 2.00
CA TYR A 172 -30.54 -9.93 2.97
C TYR A 172 -31.10 -11.32 2.67
N SER A 173 -31.08 -12.22 3.65
CA SER A 173 -31.75 -13.50 3.51
C SER A 173 -33.25 -13.34 3.72
N LEU A 174 -34.05 -14.03 2.89
CA LEU A 174 -35.49 -14.19 3.14
C LEU A 174 -35.68 -14.93 4.47
N LYS A 175 -36.32 -14.27 5.44
CA LYS A 175 -36.72 -14.91 6.70
C LYS A 175 -38.00 -15.71 6.46
N SER A 176 -37.99 -16.99 6.80
CA SER A 176 -39.17 -17.87 6.70
C SER A 176 -40.23 -17.59 7.77
N VAL A 177 -39.84 -16.90 8.86
CA VAL A 177 -40.73 -16.50 9.96
C VAL A 177 -40.56 -15.01 10.21
N VAL A 178 -41.60 -14.24 9.88
CA VAL A 178 -41.68 -12.80 10.17
C VAL A 178 -42.41 -12.64 11.50
N ILE A 179 -41.67 -12.28 12.56
CA ILE A 179 -42.23 -12.07 13.91
C ILE A 179 -42.98 -10.73 13.96
N ASP A 180 -42.41 -9.68 13.37
CA ASP A 180 -43.00 -8.33 13.29
C ASP A 180 -43.07 -7.85 11.83
N LYS A 181 -44.26 -7.48 11.37
CA LYS A 181 -44.45 -6.90 10.03
C LYS A 181 -43.96 -5.45 10.01
N PRO A 182 -43.20 -5.02 8.98
CA PRO A 182 -42.79 -3.63 8.87
C PRO A 182 -43.99 -2.72 8.65
N ASN A 183 -44.06 -1.62 9.40
CA ASN A 183 -45.02 -0.56 9.16
C ASN A 183 -44.51 0.33 8.01
N TYR A 184 -44.87 0.00 6.78
CA TYR A 184 -44.37 0.73 5.62
C TYR A 184 -44.80 2.23 5.57
N SER A 185 -45.81 2.67 6.33
CA SER A 185 -46.28 4.06 6.37
C SER A 185 -45.33 4.92 7.20
N GLU A 186 -44.87 4.38 8.32
CA GLU A 186 -43.80 4.95 9.13
C GLU A 186 -42.48 4.95 8.36
N ILE A 187 -42.19 3.87 7.62
CA ILE A 187 -40.98 3.79 6.79
C ILE A 187 -40.99 4.83 5.68
N SER A 188 -42.12 5.03 4.99
CA SER A 188 -42.27 6.09 3.97
C SER A 188 -42.00 7.47 4.55
N SER A 189 -42.56 7.78 5.73
CA SER A 189 -42.29 9.04 6.44
C SER A 189 -40.83 9.18 6.88
N LYS A 190 -40.17 8.09 7.30
CA LYS A 190 -38.74 8.10 7.65
C LYS A 190 -37.85 8.27 6.43
N LEU A 191 -38.24 7.71 5.28
CA LEU A 191 -37.53 7.86 4.01
C LEU A 191 -37.59 9.30 3.50
N SER A 192 -38.72 9.99 3.65
CA SER A 192 -38.84 11.39 3.26
C SER A 192 -37.99 12.32 4.13
N ASP A 193 -38.04 12.16 5.46
CA ASP A 193 -37.17 12.89 6.41
C ASP A 193 -35.67 12.65 6.12
N LEU A 194 -35.30 11.39 5.89
CA LEU A 194 -33.92 11.04 5.54
C LEU A 194 -33.49 11.68 4.21
N THR A 195 -34.40 11.77 3.24
CA THR A 195 -34.13 12.39 1.93
C THR A 195 -33.87 13.89 2.06
N GLU A 196 -34.63 14.59 2.90
CA GLU A 196 -34.43 16.01 3.17
C GLU A 196 -33.06 16.27 3.82
N ARG A 197 -32.72 15.46 4.84
CA ARG A 197 -31.41 15.54 5.52
C ARG A 197 -30.24 15.22 4.59
N LEU A 198 -30.38 14.20 3.74
CA LEU A 198 -29.38 13.86 2.73
C LEU A 198 -29.13 15.02 1.77
N ASN A 199 -30.19 15.67 1.27
CA ASN A 199 -30.06 16.80 0.34
C ASN A 199 -29.37 18.00 0.99
N SER A 200 -29.71 18.31 2.24
CA SER A 200 -29.06 19.36 3.04
C SER A 200 -27.56 19.07 3.24
N TYR A 201 -27.22 17.85 3.67
CA TYR A 201 -25.83 17.43 3.86
C TYR A 201 -25.02 17.46 2.55
N ILE A 202 -25.58 16.96 1.44
CA ILE A 202 -24.88 16.95 0.14
C ILE A 202 -24.56 18.39 -0.30
N LYS A 203 -25.49 19.33 -0.13
CA LYS A 203 -25.30 20.74 -0.48
C LYS A 203 -24.18 21.35 0.35
N ASP A 204 -24.21 21.16 1.66
CA ASP A 204 -23.24 21.74 2.59
C ASP A 204 -21.85 21.13 2.45
N TYR A 205 -21.76 19.81 2.25
CA TYR A 205 -20.49 19.08 2.13
C TYR A 205 -19.79 19.33 0.78
N SER A 206 -20.55 19.50 -0.31
CA SER A 206 -19.98 19.76 -1.64
C SER A 206 -19.22 21.10 -1.74
N SER A 207 -19.52 22.05 -0.85
CA SER A 207 -18.93 23.40 -0.82
C SER A 207 -17.89 23.58 0.30
N ILE A 208 -17.40 22.50 0.91
CA ILE A 208 -16.54 22.60 2.10
C ILE A 208 -15.19 23.29 1.78
N SER A 209 -14.95 24.42 2.45
CA SER A 209 -13.67 25.13 2.38
C SER A 209 -12.56 24.37 3.11
N TYR A 210 -11.30 24.59 2.72
CA TYR A 210 -10.13 23.95 3.31
C TYR A 210 -10.08 24.09 4.84
N LYS A 211 -10.37 25.28 5.36
CA LYS A 211 -10.40 25.53 6.81
C LYS A 211 -11.49 24.69 7.49
N LYS A 212 -12.70 24.68 6.90
CA LYS A 212 -13.86 23.96 7.42
C LYS A 212 -13.61 22.44 7.46
N TYR A 213 -12.88 21.89 6.49
CA TYR A 213 -12.48 20.47 6.48
C TYR A 213 -11.72 20.04 7.75
N TRP A 214 -10.86 20.90 8.31
CA TRP A 214 -10.04 20.56 9.49
C TRP A 214 -10.71 20.85 10.83
N THR A 215 -11.72 21.72 10.85
CA THR A 215 -12.34 22.24 12.09
C THR A 215 -13.79 21.83 12.30
N ASP A 216 -14.51 21.41 11.26
CA ASP A 216 -15.94 21.10 11.35
C ASP A 216 -16.22 19.65 11.76
N SER A 217 -16.55 19.45 13.04
CA SER A 217 -16.99 18.17 13.60
C SER A 217 -18.47 17.89 13.34
N SER A 218 -19.27 18.91 13.03
CA SER A 218 -20.72 18.77 12.83
C SER A 218 -21.04 17.85 11.65
N SER A 219 -20.29 17.99 10.56
CA SER A 219 -20.43 17.14 9.38
C SER A 219 -20.16 15.66 9.68
N ASP A 220 -19.25 15.36 10.61
CA ASP A 220 -18.91 13.98 10.99
C ASP A 220 -20.01 13.33 11.87
N GLU A 221 -20.71 14.12 12.66
CA GLU A 221 -21.87 13.67 13.44
C GLU A 221 -23.09 13.46 12.54
N GLU A 222 -23.36 14.39 11.62
CA GLU A 222 -24.51 14.33 10.74
C GLU A 222 -24.47 13.08 9.84
N ILE A 223 -23.32 12.77 9.23
CA ILE A 223 -23.17 11.55 8.42
C ILE A 223 -23.36 10.27 9.24
N TYR A 224 -23.00 10.29 10.53
CA TYR A 224 -23.25 9.17 11.45
C TYR A 224 -24.74 9.01 11.73
N THR A 225 -25.46 10.11 11.93
CA THR A 225 -26.93 10.06 12.10
C THR A 225 -27.63 9.55 10.84
N ILE A 226 -27.28 10.07 9.66
CA ILE A 226 -27.81 9.62 8.36
C ILE A 226 -27.59 8.11 8.19
N LYS A 227 -26.36 7.65 8.48
CA LYS A 227 -26.05 6.21 8.41
C LYS A 227 -26.92 5.41 9.37
N ARG A 228 -27.02 5.82 10.63
CA ARG A 228 -27.80 5.11 11.66
C ARG A 228 -29.26 4.99 11.23
N ASP A 229 -29.86 6.07 10.75
CA ASP A 229 -31.27 6.12 10.39
C ASP A 229 -31.55 5.28 9.13
N LEU A 230 -30.61 5.28 8.16
CA LEU A 230 -30.67 4.36 7.01
C LEU A 230 -30.61 2.89 7.45
N GLU A 231 -29.69 2.53 8.36
CA GLU A 231 -29.59 1.16 8.86
C GLU A 231 -30.84 0.75 9.67
N ASP A 232 -31.44 1.66 10.43
CA ASP A 232 -32.71 1.40 11.13
C ASP A 232 -33.83 1.07 10.14
N ILE A 233 -34.03 1.89 9.11
CA ILE A 233 -35.02 1.65 8.05
C ILE A 233 -34.77 0.30 7.36
N LEU A 234 -33.53 0.02 6.98
CA LEU A 234 -33.18 -1.23 6.31
C LEU A 234 -33.34 -2.46 7.21
N ASN A 235 -33.08 -2.35 8.51
CA ASN A 235 -33.33 -3.42 9.47
C ASN A 235 -34.83 -3.73 9.60
N GLN A 236 -35.68 -2.70 9.60
CA GLN A 236 -37.14 -2.90 9.57
C GLN A 236 -37.58 -3.57 8.26
N LEU A 237 -37.03 -3.12 7.12
CA LEU A 237 -37.31 -3.72 5.80
C LEU A 237 -36.79 -5.15 5.66
N SER A 238 -35.71 -5.51 6.36
CA SER A 238 -35.19 -6.89 6.41
C SER A 238 -36.18 -7.87 7.05
N ASN A 239 -37.17 -7.39 7.81
CA ASN A 239 -38.27 -8.21 8.33
C ASN A 239 -39.43 -8.36 7.34
N SER A 240 -39.38 -7.68 6.19
CA SER A 240 -40.39 -7.84 5.13
C SER A 240 -40.33 -9.23 4.51
N SER A 241 -41.49 -9.86 4.30
CA SER A 241 -41.61 -11.11 3.53
C SER A 241 -41.59 -10.88 2.01
N ASN A 242 -41.54 -9.62 1.55
CA ASN A 242 -41.62 -9.31 0.13
C ASN A 242 -40.24 -9.31 -0.54
N HIS A 243 -40.06 -10.18 -1.52
CA HIS A 243 -38.84 -10.28 -2.31
C HIS A 243 -38.50 -8.96 -3.02
N ASP A 244 -39.47 -8.23 -3.58
CA ASP A 244 -39.16 -6.97 -4.29
C ASP A 244 -38.63 -5.88 -3.36
N VAL A 245 -39.18 -5.81 -2.14
CA VAL A 245 -38.73 -4.85 -1.12
C VAL A 245 -37.33 -5.23 -0.62
N LEU A 246 -37.07 -6.51 -0.39
CA LEU A 246 -35.76 -7.01 0.01
C LEU A 246 -34.71 -6.79 -1.09
N ARG A 247 -35.02 -7.13 -2.34
CA ARG A 247 -34.15 -6.88 -3.50
C ARG A 247 -33.83 -5.39 -3.62
N LYS A 248 -34.81 -4.51 -3.37
CA LYS A 248 -34.58 -3.08 -3.38
C LYS A 248 -33.69 -2.62 -2.22
N ALA A 249 -33.89 -3.17 -1.03
CA ALA A 249 -33.03 -2.90 0.13
C ALA A 249 -31.57 -3.34 -0.10
N GLU A 250 -31.34 -4.42 -0.86
CA GLU A 250 -29.99 -4.88 -1.24
C GLU A 250 -29.23 -3.90 -2.17
N GLU A 251 -29.95 -3.09 -2.95
CA GLU A 251 -29.34 -2.10 -3.85
C GLU A 251 -28.70 -0.92 -3.10
N TYR A 252 -29.08 -0.68 -1.84
CA TYR A 252 -28.56 0.45 -1.09
C TYR A 252 -27.07 0.29 -0.76
N PRO A 253 -26.25 1.35 -0.96
CA PRO A 253 -24.82 1.31 -0.64
C PRO A 253 -24.59 1.33 0.87
N ILE A 254 -23.49 0.68 1.31
CA ILE A 254 -23.01 0.78 2.69
C ILE A 254 -22.26 2.10 2.83
N ILE A 255 -22.83 3.05 3.58
CA ILE A 255 -22.23 4.37 3.80
C ILE A 255 -20.98 4.21 4.67
N ILE A 256 -19.83 4.58 4.09
CA ILE A 256 -18.52 4.55 4.77
C ILE A 256 -18.41 5.77 5.69
N LYS A 257 -17.80 5.58 6.87
CA LYS A 257 -17.46 6.69 7.76
C LYS A 257 -16.44 7.61 7.08
N ASN A 258 -16.57 8.92 7.30
CA ASN A 258 -15.63 9.90 6.78
C ASN A 258 -14.17 9.49 7.07
N VAL A 259 -13.34 9.40 6.02
CA VAL A 259 -11.95 8.91 6.11
C VAL A 259 -11.02 10.12 6.21
N ARG A 260 -11.05 10.79 7.36
CA ARG A 260 -10.08 11.83 7.71
C ARG A 260 -8.88 11.20 8.45
N PRO A 261 -7.63 11.65 8.18
CA PRO A 261 -6.44 11.09 8.85
C PRO A 261 -6.41 11.41 10.34
N PHE A 262 -6.99 12.55 10.74
CA PHE A 262 -7.05 12.99 12.12
C PHE A 262 -8.50 13.30 12.52
N LYS A 263 -8.82 13.16 13.81
CA LYS A 263 -10.10 13.64 14.34
C LYS A 263 -10.18 15.15 14.17
N THR A 264 -11.36 15.62 13.81
CA THR A 264 -11.66 17.04 13.65
C THR A 264 -11.39 17.79 14.96
N ASP A 265 -10.84 19.00 14.85
CA ASP A 265 -10.40 19.85 15.96
C ASP A 265 -9.28 19.28 16.87
N SER A 266 -8.66 18.16 16.48
CA SER A 266 -7.46 17.66 17.15
C SER A 266 -6.25 18.58 16.93
N LEU A 267 -5.30 18.56 17.87
CA LEU A 267 -4.00 19.24 17.73
C LEU A 267 -3.32 18.90 16.40
N LEU A 268 -3.37 17.62 15.99
CA LEU A 268 -2.79 17.17 14.72
C LEU A 268 -3.53 17.72 13.49
N ALA A 269 -4.85 17.91 13.58
CA ALA A 269 -5.64 18.52 12.51
C ALA A 269 -5.31 20.01 12.36
N ARG A 270 -5.19 20.73 13.48
CA ARG A 270 -4.78 22.14 13.50
C ARG A 270 -3.36 22.33 12.97
N LEU A 271 -2.42 21.46 13.36
CA LEU A 271 -1.06 21.46 12.82
C LEU A 271 -1.06 21.16 11.32
N SER A 272 -1.79 20.14 10.89
CA SER A 272 -1.90 19.77 9.46
C SER A 272 -2.50 20.88 8.62
N MET A 273 -3.41 21.69 9.17
CA MET A 273 -3.97 22.85 8.48
C MET A 273 -2.92 23.95 8.18
N TYR A 274 -1.95 24.17 9.06
CA TYR A 274 -0.95 25.23 8.90
C TYR A 274 0.37 24.76 8.31
N ILE A 275 0.72 23.48 8.46
CA ILE A 275 1.99 22.92 7.97
C ILE A 275 1.89 22.63 6.46
N PHE A 276 2.39 23.57 5.67
CA PHE A 276 2.63 23.39 4.24
C PHE A 276 3.93 22.58 4.01
N PRO A 277 3.97 21.60 3.08
CA PRO A 277 2.93 21.17 2.14
C PRO A 277 2.07 19.98 2.63
N ILE A 278 2.35 19.45 3.82
CA ILE A 278 1.76 18.20 4.34
C ILE A 278 0.24 18.27 4.39
N GLY A 279 -0.33 19.38 4.85
CA GLY A 279 -1.78 19.60 4.90
C GLY A 279 -2.49 19.50 3.57
N ILE A 280 -1.86 20.00 2.50
CA ILE A 280 -2.46 19.99 1.15
C ILE A 280 -2.42 18.58 0.58
N ILE A 281 -1.31 17.86 0.79
CA ILE A 281 -1.16 16.47 0.35
C ILE A 281 -2.21 15.59 1.04
N LEU A 282 -2.40 15.74 2.36
CA LEU A 282 -3.42 15.01 3.10
C LEU A 282 -4.84 15.33 2.62
N ARG A 283 -5.13 16.60 2.32
CA ARG A 283 -6.43 17.00 1.74
C ARG A 283 -6.63 16.39 0.36
N ALA A 284 -5.62 16.44 -0.51
CA ALA A 284 -5.69 15.88 -1.86
C ALA A 284 -5.97 14.37 -1.83
N LEU A 285 -5.34 13.65 -0.89
CA LEU A 285 -5.55 12.22 -0.69
C LEU A 285 -6.97 11.86 -0.19
N SER A 286 -7.68 12.80 0.46
CA SER A 286 -9.05 12.58 0.94
C SER A 286 -10.13 12.80 -0.13
N ILE A 287 -9.86 13.61 -1.17
CA ILE A 287 -10.82 13.95 -2.23
C ILE A 287 -11.55 12.74 -2.85
N PRO A 288 -10.88 11.64 -3.25
CA PRO A 288 -11.57 10.51 -3.85
C PRO A 288 -12.56 9.84 -2.89
N PHE A 289 -12.29 9.86 -1.57
CA PHE A 289 -13.20 9.34 -0.56
C PHE A 289 -14.42 10.25 -0.39
N ASP A 290 -14.22 11.57 -0.39
CA ASP A 290 -15.30 12.56 -0.32
C ASP A 290 -16.25 12.42 -1.51
N LEU A 291 -15.70 12.32 -2.72
CA LEU A 291 -16.49 12.11 -3.95
C LEU A 291 -17.27 10.80 -3.91
N ARG A 292 -16.67 9.72 -3.38
CA ARG A 292 -17.36 8.45 -3.19
C ARG A 292 -18.54 8.58 -2.25
N ILE A 293 -18.36 9.21 -1.09
CA ILE A 293 -19.44 9.43 -0.11
C ILE A 293 -20.57 10.21 -0.76
N ILE A 294 -20.28 11.32 -1.42
CA ILE A 294 -21.32 12.13 -2.09
C ILE A 294 -22.11 11.31 -3.12
N ASN A 295 -21.42 10.49 -3.92
CA ASN A 295 -22.08 9.64 -4.91
C ASN A 295 -22.94 8.54 -4.25
N ASP A 296 -22.49 7.96 -3.14
CA ASP A 296 -23.27 6.98 -2.38
C ASP A 296 -24.52 7.63 -1.75
N LEU A 297 -24.41 8.87 -1.24
CA LEU A 297 -25.55 9.62 -0.72
C LEU A 297 -26.56 9.98 -1.82
N LYS A 298 -26.10 10.45 -2.98
CA LYS A 298 -26.97 10.70 -4.15
C LYS A 298 -27.68 9.44 -4.63
N THR A 299 -26.98 8.30 -4.59
CA THR A 299 -27.58 6.99 -4.92
C THR A 299 -28.66 6.61 -3.90
N THR A 300 -28.41 6.88 -2.62
CA THR A 300 -29.39 6.65 -1.53
C THR A 300 -30.64 7.51 -1.73
N VAL A 301 -30.51 8.79 -2.06
CA VAL A 301 -31.65 9.67 -2.38
C VAL A 301 -32.49 9.12 -3.53
N ARG A 302 -31.85 8.67 -4.61
CA ARG A 302 -32.55 8.04 -5.75
C ARG A 302 -33.30 6.77 -5.31
N LEU A 303 -32.66 5.91 -4.52
CA LEU A 303 -33.26 4.66 -4.04
C LEU A 303 -34.39 4.90 -3.05
N ASN A 304 -34.35 5.96 -2.23
CA ASN A 304 -35.44 6.34 -1.34
C ASN A 304 -36.72 6.62 -2.14
N GLY A 305 -36.63 7.41 -3.22
CA GLY A 305 -37.79 7.70 -4.08
C GLY A 305 -38.34 6.47 -4.80
N GLU A 306 -37.45 5.59 -5.29
CA GLU A 306 -37.87 4.34 -5.94
C GLU A 306 -38.52 3.36 -4.94
N LEU A 307 -37.99 3.28 -3.72
CA LEU A 307 -38.56 2.45 -2.65
C LEU A 307 -39.90 2.99 -2.17
N ASP A 308 -40.03 4.30 -1.98
CA ASP A 308 -41.29 4.94 -1.56
C ASP A 308 -42.41 4.68 -2.58
N ALA A 309 -42.11 4.82 -3.88
CA ALA A 309 -43.05 4.47 -4.95
C ALA A 309 -43.50 3.00 -4.92
N LEU A 310 -42.59 2.07 -4.59
CA LEU A 310 -42.91 0.65 -4.43
C LEU A 310 -43.79 0.40 -3.21
N LEU A 311 -43.55 1.09 -2.10
CA LEU A 311 -44.33 0.95 -0.87
C LEU A 311 -45.75 1.52 -1.05
N GLN A 312 -45.90 2.67 -1.70
CA GLN A 312 -47.21 3.30 -1.97
C GLN A 312 -48.08 2.46 -2.91
N ASN A 313 -47.53 1.94 -4.00
CA ASN A 313 -48.27 1.04 -4.90
C ASN A 313 -48.75 -0.23 -4.19
N LYS A 314 -47.94 -0.74 -3.25
CA LYS A 314 -48.29 -1.94 -2.49
C LYS A 314 -49.38 -1.66 -1.46
N TYR A 315 -49.32 -0.54 -0.77
CA TYR A 315 -50.39 -0.10 0.13
C TYR A 315 -51.74 0.01 -0.58
N ALA A 316 -51.77 0.61 -1.77
CA ALA A 316 -52.97 0.70 -2.57
C ALA A 316 -53.52 -0.70 -2.91
N THR A 317 -52.64 -1.65 -3.24
CA THR A 317 -53.02 -3.02 -3.59
C THR A 317 -53.52 -3.84 -2.39
N ASP A 318 -52.86 -3.73 -1.23
CA ASP A 318 -53.26 -4.44 -0.01
C ASP A 318 -54.56 -3.83 0.56
N ALA A 319 -54.75 -2.51 0.50
CA ALA A 319 -56.00 -1.86 0.90
C ALA A 319 -57.19 -2.30 0.03
N LEU A 320 -56.99 -2.43 -1.29
CA LEU A 320 -58.02 -2.91 -2.22
C LEU A 320 -58.41 -4.38 -1.94
N LYS A 321 -57.45 -5.25 -1.61
CA LYS A 321 -57.72 -6.64 -1.24
C LYS A 321 -58.44 -6.77 0.10
N THR A 322 -58.17 -5.86 1.04
CA THR A 322 -58.81 -5.86 2.36
C THR A 322 -60.24 -5.30 2.29
N ALA A 323 -60.55 -4.46 1.29
CA ALA A 323 -61.89 -3.94 1.04
C ALA A 323 -62.79 -4.88 0.20
N GLN A 324 -62.21 -5.90 -0.44
CA GLN A 324 -62.92 -6.90 -1.26
C GLN A 324 -63.26 -8.20 -0.51
N ASN A 325 -62.78 -8.36 0.74
CA ASN A 325 -63.09 -9.47 1.63
C ASN A 325 -63.94 -9.00 2.80
#